data_AF-A0A916TKB8-F1
#
_entry.id   AF-A0A916TKB8-F1
#
_cell.length_a   1.000
_cell.length_b   1.000
_cell.length_c   1.000
_cell.angle_alpha   90.00
_cell.angle_beta   90.00
_cell.angle_gamma   90.00
#
_symmetry.space_group_name_H-M   'P 1'
#
loop_
_entity.id
_entity.type
_entity.pdbx_description
1 polymer ?
#
loop_
_entity_poly.entity_id
_entity_poly.type
_entity_poly.pdbx_seq_one_letter_code
_entity_poly.pdbx_strand_id
1 'polypeptide(L)'
;MDPELLLTELRREVIQRAGLLDETFDDVVAALRDSNADDEHDPEGHTIAVDRAMVDALRRDAGAQLVRIDAALARVEAGTYGTCERCGTPIADARLEALPTTTLCIGCAGS
;
A
#
# COMPACT_ATOMS: atom_id res chain seq x y z
N MET A 1 -7.21 18.32 13.41
CA MET A 1 -7.12 17.42 12.24
C MET A 1 -8.33 16.49 12.28
N ASP A 2 -9.00 16.26 11.15
CA ASP A 2 -10.11 15.31 11.05
C ASP A 2 -9.57 13.97 10.51
N PRO A 3 -9.41 12.95 11.37
CA PRO A 3 -8.78 11.69 10.97
C PRO A 3 -9.65 10.87 10.02
N GLU A 4 -10.98 11.01 10.10
CA GLU A 4 -11.90 10.27 9.23
C GLU A 4 -11.77 10.75 7.79
N LEU A 5 -11.76 12.09 7.59
CA LEU A 5 -11.55 12.69 6.28
C LEU A 5 -10.18 12.33 5.70
N LEU A 6 -9.12 12.44 6.50
CA LEU A 6 -7.75 12.12 6.08
C LEU A 6 -7.61 10.67 5.62
N LEU A 7 -8.10 9.72 6.41
CA LEU A 7 -8.01 8.29 6.10
C LEU A 7 -8.90 7.90 4.93
N THR A 8 -10.07 8.52 4.78
CA THR A 8 -10.98 8.26 3.65
C THR A 8 -10.37 8.73 2.33
N GLU A 9 -9.73 9.90 2.30
CA GLU A 9 -9.03 10.38 1.10
C GLU A 9 -7.83 9.50 0.78
N LEU A 10 -7.01 9.16 1.78
CA LEU A 10 -5.88 8.24 1.60
C LEU A 10 -6.35 6.88 1.07
N ARG A 11 -7.47 6.35 1.56
CA ARG A 11 -8.07 5.11 1.07
C ARG A 11 -8.44 5.21 -0.39
N ARG A 12 -9.07 6.32 -0.81
CA ARG A 12 -9.45 6.56 -2.20
C ARG A 12 -8.23 6.59 -3.12
N GLU A 13 -7.18 7.31 -2.74
CA GLU A 13 -5.93 7.38 -3.51
C GLU A 13 -5.31 5.99 -3.70
N VAL A 14 -5.23 5.19 -2.62
CA VAL A 14 -4.65 3.86 -2.70
C VAL A 14 -5.50 2.90 -3.54
N ILE A 15 -6.84 3.00 -3.49
CA ILE A 15 -7.74 2.22 -4.36
C ILE A 15 -7.49 2.56 -5.84
N GLN A 16 -7.38 3.84 -6.17
CA GLN A 16 -7.09 4.26 -7.56
C GLN A 16 -5.75 3.71 -8.02
N ARG A 17 -4.71 3.85 -7.20
CA ARG A 17 -3.37 3.31 -7.51
C ARG A 17 -3.39 1.78 -7.65
N ALA A 18 -4.11 1.07 -6.78
CA ALA A 18 -4.24 -0.38 -6.86
C ALA A 18 -4.90 -0.82 -8.16
N GLY A 19 -5.96 -0.14 -8.60
CA GLY A 19 -6.62 -0.41 -9.88
C GLY A 19 -5.68 -0.24 -11.08
N LEU A 20 -4.89 0.84 -11.12
CA LEU A 20 -3.90 1.05 -12.19
C LEU A 20 -2.82 -0.05 -12.20
N LEU A 21 -2.38 -0.49 -11.02
CA LEU A 21 -1.40 -1.57 -10.90
C LEU A 21 -1.99 -2.93 -11.33
N ASP A 22 -3.27 -3.16 -11.06
CA ASP A 22 -4.00 -4.35 -11.54
C ASP A 22 -4.04 -4.37 -13.08
N GLU A 23 -4.43 -3.26 -13.72
CA GLU A 23 -4.44 -3.11 -15.18
C GLU A 23 -3.03 -3.34 -15.77
N THR A 24 -2.01 -2.70 -15.19
CA THR A 24 -0.61 -2.85 -15.63
C THR A 24 -0.15 -4.30 -15.54
N PHE A 25 -0.55 -5.02 -14.49
CA PHE A 25 -0.18 -6.43 -14.34
C PHE A 25 -0.83 -7.30 -15.39
N ASP A 26 -2.11 -7.07 -15.70
CA ASP A 26 -2.83 -7.81 -16.73
C ASP A 26 -2.19 -7.58 -18.11
N ASP A 27 -1.76 -6.36 -18.42
CA ASP A 27 -1.03 -6.04 -19.65
C ASP A 27 0.32 -6.78 -19.73
N VAL A 28 1.11 -6.79 -18.65
CA VAL A 28 2.38 -7.52 -18.59
C VAL A 28 2.16 -9.02 -18.77
N VAL A 29 1.11 -9.58 -18.17
CA VAL A 29 0.76 -11.00 -18.33
C VAL A 29 0.28 -11.30 -19.75
N ALA A 30 -0.44 -10.39 -20.39
CA ALA A 30 -0.86 -10.53 -21.78
C ALA A 30 0.34 -10.52 -22.73
N ALA A 31 1.30 -9.61 -22.54
CA ALA A 31 2.53 -9.55 -23.32
C ALA A 31 3.36 -10.85 -23.23
N LEU A 32 3.45 -11.46 -22.05
CA LEU A 32 4.09 -12.77 -21.88
C LEU A 32 3.45 -13.86 -22.74
N ARG A 33 2.12 -13.85 -22.90
CA ARG A 33 1.43 -14.87 -23.70
C ARG A 33 1.74 -14.72 -25.19
N ASP A 34 1.89 -13.49 -25.67
CA ASP A 34 2.18 -13.19 -27.07
C ASP A 34 3.64 -13.54 -27.43
N SER A 35 4.61 -13.22 -26.56
CA SER A 35 6.03 -13.58 -26.79
C SER A 35 6.32 -15.08 -26.69
N ASN A 36 5.50 -15.89 -26.02
CA ASN A 36 5.67 -17.36 -26.08
C ASN A 36 5.24 -17.95 -27.43
N ALA A 37 4.65 -17.15 -28.33
CA ALA A 37 4.32 -17.56 -29.69
C ALA A 37 5.43 -17.28 -30.71
N ASP A 38 6.39 -16.39 -30.39
CA ASP A 38 7.56 -16.07 -31.22
C ASP A 38 8.84 -16.24 -30.40
N ASP A 39 9.58 -17.31 -30.70
CA ASP A 39 10.78 -17.78 -30.02
C ASP A 39 12.00 -16.89 -30.35
N GLU A 40 11.93 -15.59 -30.04
CA GLU A 40 13.03 -14.64 -30.19
C GLU A 40 13.50 -14.17 -28.81
N HIS A 41 14.55 -14.84 -28.30
CA HIS A 41 15.22 -14.47 -27.06
C HIS A 41 15.87 -13.09 -27.21
N ASP A 42 15.43 -12.12 -26.40
CA ASP A 42 16.15 -10.85 -26.21
C ASP A 42 17.37 -11.06 -25.28
N PRO A 43 18.61 -10.79 -25.73
CA PRO A 43 19.84 -11.06 -24.97
C PRO A 43 20.13 -10.02 -23.86
N GLU A 44 19.33 -8.97 -23.70
CA GLU A 44 19.67 -7.81 -22.85
C GLU A 44 19.21 -7.91 -21.37
N GLY A 45 18.53 -9.00 -20.98
CA GLY A 45 18.40 -9.39 -19.56
C GLY A 45 17.38 -8.61 -18.73
N HIS A 46 16.66 -7.64 -19.30
CA HIS A 46 15.41 -7.13 -18.72
C HIS A 46 14.25 -7.98 -19.22
N THR A 47 14.00 -9.10 -18.53
CA THR A 47 12.94 -10.01 -18.94
C THR A 47 11.59 -9.50 -18.45
N ILE A 48 10.54 -9.71 -19.25
CA ILE A 48 9.14 -9.46 -18.85
C ILE A 48 8.77 -10.19 -17.52
N ALA A 49 9.49 -11.26 -17.18
CA ALA A 49 9.35 -11.92 -15.88
C ALA A 49 9.79 -11.04 -14.70
N VAL A 50 10.81 -10.19 -14.86
CA VAL A 50 11.23 -9.18 -13.87
C VAL A 50 10.15 -8.10 -13.74
N ASP A 51 9.65 -7.57 -14.85
CA ASP A 51 8.57 -6.57 -14.86
C ASP A 51 7.33 -7.10 -14.14
N ARG A 52 6.93 -8.34 -14.42
CA ARG A 52 5.83 -9.00 -13.72
C ARG A 52 6.05 -9.06 -12.21
N ALA A 53 7.25 -9.47 -11.78
CA ALA A 53 7.57 -9.57 -10.37
C ALA A 53 7.56 -8.20 -9.67
N MET A 54 8.02 -7.15 -10.36
CA MET A 54 7.99 -5.79 -9.86
C MET A 54 6.56 -5.27 -9.69
N VAL A 55 5.72 -5.38 -10.72
CA VAL A 55 4.33 -4.92 -10.66
C VAL A 55 3.54 -5.69 -9.60
N ASP A 56 3.74 -7.01 -9.50
CA ASP A 56 3.11 -7.83 -8.46
C ASP A 56 3.49 -7.38 -7.03
N ALA A 57 4.76 -7.03 -6.80
CA ALA A 57 5.20 -6.52 -5.51
C ALA A 57 4.50 -5.19 -5.15
N LEU A 58 4.36 -4.29 -6.12
CA LEU A 58 3.67 -3.01 -5.94
C LEU A 58 2.17 -3.21 -5.67
N ARG A 59 1.51 -4.14 -6.38
CA ARG A 59 0.11 -4.51 -6.13
C ARG A 59 -0.10 -5.03 -4.71
N ARG A 60 0.77 -5.94 -4.27
CA ARG A 60 0.71 -6.50 -2.91
C ARG A 60 0.93 -5.44 -1.84
N ASP A 61 1.85 -4.51 -2.04
CA ASP A 61 2.06 -3.39 -1.11
C ASP A 61 0.83 -2.47 -1.04
N ALA A 62 0.23 -2.12 -2.18
CA ALA A 62 -1.00 -1.32 -2.21
C ALA A 62 -2.15 -2.02 -1.47
N GLY A 63 -2.32 -3.33 -1.66
CA GLY A 63 -3.29 -4.13 -0.90
C GLY A 63 -3.02 -4.13 0.61
N ALA A 64 -1.76 -4.34 1.01
CA ALA A 64 -1.37 -4.27 2.42
C ALA A 64 -1.59 -2.87 3.02
N GLN A 65 -1.40 -1.82 2.23
CA GLN A 65 -1.67 -0.45 2.64
C GLN A 65 -3.17 -0.22 2.86
N LEU A 66 -4.06 -0.74 1.98
CA LEU A 66 -5.51 -0.67 2.19
C LEU A 66 -5.93 -1.33 3.50
N VAL A 67 -5.41 -2.52 3.81
CA VAL A 67 -5.69 -3.19 5.09
C VAL A 67 -5.29 -2.32 6.29
N ARG A 68 -4.13 -1.66 6.22
CA ARG A 68 -3.69 -0.74 7.29
C ARG A 68 -4.60 0.48 7.41
N ILE A 69 -5.13 1.00 6.31
CA ILE A 69 -6.06 2.13 6.30
C ILE A 69 -7.43 1.72 6.86
N ASP A 70 -7.97 0.59 6.42
CA ASP A 70 -9.25 0.07 6.92
C ASP A 70 -9.17 -0.21 8.44
N ALA A 71 -8.05 -0.76 8.93
CA ALA A 71 -7.82 -0.93 10.36
C ALA A 71 -7.72 0.42 11.11
N ALA A 72 -7.16 1.45 10.48
CA ALA A 72 -7.10 2.79 11.06
C ALA A 72 -8.49 3.44 11.15
N LEU A 73 -9.32 3.30 10.10
CA LEU A 73 -10.71 3.75 10.11
C LEU A 73 -11.52 3.05 11.20
N ALA A 74 -11.37 1.73 11.35
CA ALA A 74 -12.01 0.98 12.43
C ALA A 74 -11.61 1.50 13.84
N ARG A 75 -10.36 1.94 14.03
CA ARG A 75 -9.92 2.58 15.28
C ARG A 75 -10.54 3.96 15.48
N VAL A 76 -10.81 4.71 14.41
CA VAL A 76 -11.53 5.99 14.49
C VAL A 76 -12.95 5.73 14.97
N GLU A 77 -13.66 4.78 14.36
CA GLU A 77 -15.00 4.36 14.77
C GLU A 77 -15.05 3.86 16.22
N ALA A 78 -14.04 3.11 16.64
CA ALA A 78 -13.92 2.61 18.02
C ALA A 78 -13.48 3.68 19.04
N GLY A 79 -13.09 4.89 18.59
CA GLY A 79 -12.57 5.95 19.45
C GLY A 79 -11.17 5.69 20.02
N THR A 80 -10.42 4.72 19.47
CA THR A 80 -9.07 4.34 19.92
C THR A 80 -7.96 4.87 19.01
N TYR A 81 -8.32 5.57 17.92
CA TYR A 81 -7.37 6.20 17.01
C TYR A 81 -6.48 7.21 17.74
N GLY A 82 -5.20 7.27 17.35
CA GLY A 82 -4.22 8.16 17.97
C GLY A 82 -3.70 7.68 19.33
N THR A 83 -4.03 6.47 19.78
CA THR A 83 -3.44 5.86 20.98
C THR A 83 -2.40 4.81 20.60
N CYS A 84 -1.23 4.85 21.25
CA CYS A 84 -0.17 3.87 21.02
C CYS A 84 -0.60 2.49 21.51
N GLU A 85 -0.60 1.48 20.63
CA GLU A 85 -0.97 0.10 20.97
C GLU A 85 -0.01 -0.55 21.99
N ARG A 86 1.23 -0.03 22.11
CA ARG A 86 2.24 -0.62 22.99
C ARG A 86 2.27 -0.02 24.40
N CYS A 87 2.18 1.30 24.53
CA CYS A 87 2.30 1.98 25.83
C CYS A 87 1.03 2.73 26.26
N GLY A 88 -0.02 2.76 25.42
CA GLY A 88 -1.28 3.43 25.71
C GLY A 88 -1.22 4.96 25.71
N THR A 89 -0.07 5.57 25.42
CA THR A 89 0.05 7.03 25.38
C THR A 89 -0.47 7.60 24.05
N PRO A 90 -0.92 8.86 24.03
CA PRO A 90 -1.27 9.55 22.79
C PRO A 90 -0.11 9.57 21.78
N ILE A 91 -0.44 9.40 20.51
CA ILE A 91 0.45 9.59 19.36
C ILE A 91 0.33 11.05 18.94
N ALA A 92 1.46 11.72 18.74
CA ALA A 92 1.46 13.14 18.35
C ALA A 92 0.74 13.36 17.01
N ASP A 93 -0.10 14.40 16.93
CA ASP A 93 -0.88 14.73 15.74
C ASP A 93 -0.02 14.87 14.48
N ALA A 94 1.12 15.56 14.57
CA ALA A 94 2.06 15.70 13.45
C ALA A 94 2.58 14.34 12.92
N ARG A 95 2.66 13.32 13.79
CA ARG A 95 3.02 11.95 13.39
C ARG A 95 1.85 11.24 12.71
N LEU A 96 0.61 11.45 13.17
CA LEU A 96 -0.59 10.91 12.53
C LEU A 96 -0.87 11.60 11.19
N GLU A 97 -0.53 12.87 11.03
CA GLU A 97 -0.60 13.57 9.75
C GLU A 97 0.41 13.01 8.74
N ALA A 98 1.64 12.72 9.18
CA ALA A 98 2.69 12.15 8.34
C ALA A 98 2.52 10.65 8.08
N LEU A 99 2.03 9.89 9.06
CA LEU A 99 1.86 8.44 9.03
C LEU A 99 0.48 8.05 9.60
N PRO A 100 -0.62 8.26 8.84
CA PRO A 100 -2.00 8.12 9.34
C PRO A 100 -2.38 6.72 9.79
N THR A 101 -1.66 5.71 9.31
CA THR A 101 -1.91 4.31 9.66
C THR A 101 -1.03 3.81 10.81
N THR A 102 -0.18 4.66 11.39
CA THR A 102 0.71 4.25 12.48
C THR A 102 -0.07 3.88 13.74
N THR A 103 0.38 2.85 14.43
CA THR A 103 -0.19 2.41 15.71
C THR A 103 0.73 2.67 16.90
N LEU A 104 1.91 3.25 16.65
CA LEU A 104 2.94 3.44 17.65
C LEU A 104 3.34 4.91 17.78
N CYS A 105 3.53 5.35 19.02
CA CYS A 105 4.17 6.63 19.30
C CYS A 105 5.65 6.61 18.88
N ILE A 106 6.27 7.78 18.76
CA ILE A 106 7.67 7.90 18.32
C ILE A 106 8.65 7.16 19.24
N GLY A 107 8.42 7.22 20.56
CA GLY A 107 9.22 6.49 21.53
C GLY A 107 9.13 4.98 21.30
N CYS A 108 7.93 4.47 20.99
CA CYS A 108 7.75 3.05 20.75
C CYS A 108 8.29 2.58 19.41
N ALA A 109 8.16 3.38 18.36
CA ALA A 109 8.66 3.03 17.04
C ALA A 109 10.20 2.96 16.96
N GLY A 110 10.91 3.69 17.83
CA GLY A 110 12.37 3.71 17.88
C GLY A 110 13.01 2.75 18.90
N SER A 111 12.22 1.92 19.60
CA SER A 111 12.73 0.92 20.56
C SER A 111 12.75 -0.48 19.99
#